data_AF-A0A6P7J4C2-F1
#
_entry.id   AF-A0A6P7J4C2-F1
#
_cell.length_a   1.000
_cell.length_b   1.000
_cell.length_c   1.000
_cell.angle_alpha   90.00
_cell.angle_beta   90.00
_cell.angle_gamma   90.00
#
_symmetry.space_group_name_H-M   'P 1'
#
loop_
_entity.id
_entity.type
_entity.pdbx_description
1 polymer ?
#
loop_
_entity_poly.entity_id
_entity_poly.type
_entity_poly.pdbx_seq_one_letter_code
_entity_poly.pdbx_strand_id
1 'polypeptide(L)'
;MRIVCKDVTAETLYDVLHDTSYRKKWDTNMIDTYDIGRLTVNADVGYYSWRCPTPLKNRDFVTMRSWLPLGNDYLIINYSVKHPQHPPKKDYVRAVSLLTGYLIQSNGASSSTLYYLTQVDPRGSLPKWVVNRVSQFVAPKAMRKIYKASLKYPDWKRKHNPTLKPWMFPEQNTLPCISVSELTVQRADSLENIDESAVSEEKTNHSEDEEA
;
A
#
# COMPACT_ATOMS: atom_id res chain seq x y z
N MET A 1 1.79 -14.80 -1.10
CA MET A 1 2.18 -15.04 -2.52
C MET A 1 3.59 -14.54 -2.76
N ARG A 2 4.24 -14.96 -3.84
CA ARG A 2 5.61 -14.51 -4.15
C ARG A 2 5.82 -14.25 -5.64
N ILE A 3 6.78 -13.39 -5.96
CA ILE A 3 7.33 -13.19 -7.31
C ILE A 3 8.87 -13.11 -7.22
N VAL A 4 9.56 -13.66 -8.22
CA VAL A 4 11.02 -13.53 -8.35
C VAL A 4 11.31 -12.38 -9.31
N CYS A 5 12.10 -11.41 -8.86
CA CYS A 5 12.54 -10.26 -9.62
C CYS A 5 14.00 -10.49 -10.05
N LYS A 6 14.23 -10.86 -11.32
CA LYS A 6 15.53 -11.38 -11.80
C LYS A 6 16.61 -10.31 -12.00
N ASP A 7 16.19 -9.07 -12.08
CA ASP A 7 16.95 -7.89 -12.52
C ASP A 7 16.68 -6.67 -11.61
N VAL A 8 16.21 -6.92 -10.39
CA VAL A 8 15.94 -5.90 -9.37
C VAL A 8 16.53 -6.35 -8.04
N THR A 9 17.34 -5.48 -7.45
CA THR A 9 17.94 -5.72 -6.14
C THR A 9 16.91 -5.61 -5.00
N ALA A 10 17.20 -6.26 -3.88
CA ALA A 10 16.36 -6.16 -2.68
C ALA A 10 16.20 -4.70 -2.21
N GLU A 11 17.28 -3.92 -2.24
CA GLU A 11 17.28 -2.49 -1.90
C GLU A 11 16.35 -1.68 -2.83
N THR A 12 16.36 -1.94 -4.14
CA THR A 12 15.48 -1.23 -5.09
C THR A 12 14.00 -1.50 -4.80
N LEU A 13 13.63 -2.76 -4.50
CA LEU A 13 12.27 -3.08 -4.07
C LEU A 13 11.90 -2.37 -2.77
N TYR A 14 12.82 -2.36 -1.81
CA TYR A 14 12.63 -1.73 -0.52
C TYR A 14 12.36 -0.22 -0.67
N ASP A 15 13.16 0.47 -1.48
CA ASP A 15 12.96 1.88 -1.80
C ASP A 15 11.61 2.14 -2.48
N VAL A 16 11.23 1.32 -3.46
CA VAL A 16 9.96 1.48 -4.20
C VAL A 16 8.74 1.35 -3.29
N LEU A 17 8.81 0.47 -2.28
CA LEU A 17 7.73 0.28 -1.32
C LEU A 17 7.63 1.41 -0.29
N HIS A 18 8.73 2.11 -0.02
CA HIS A 18 8.76 3.25 0.90
C HIS A 18 8.50 4.61 0.24
N ASP A 19 8.90 4.80 -1.02
CA ASP A 19 8.86 6.10 -1.69
C ASP A 19 7.42 6.50 -2.08
N THR A 20 6.73 7.19 -1.17
CA THR A 20 5.36 7.69 -1.36
C THR A 20 5.25 8.66 -2.53
N SER A 21 6.32 9.41 -2.85
CA SER A 21 6.37 10.29 -4.02
C SER A 21 6.40 9.48 -5.32
N TYR A 22 7.15 8.39 -5.34
CA TYR A 22 7.18 7.49 -6.48
C TYR A 22 5.89 6.69 -6.63
N ARG A 23 5.24 6.32 -5.52
CA ARG A 23 3.96 5.61 -5.54
C ARG A 23 2.93 6.28 -6.45
N LYS A 24 2.88 7.62 -6.45
CA LYS A 24 1.98 8.43 -7.29
C LYS A 24 2.22 8.26 -8.80
N LYS A 25 3.37 7.73 -9.21
CA LYS A 25 3.74 7.53 -10.63
C LYS A 25 3.32 6.18 -11.18
N TRP A 26 3.29 5.13 -10.35
CA TRP A 26 3.07 3.77 -10.83
C TRP A 26 1.78 3.13 -10.31
N ASP A 27 1.26 3.60 -9.17
CA ASP A 27 0.00 3.10 -8.63
C ASP A 27 -1.19 3.84 -9.23
N THR A 28 -1.65 3.36 -10.38
CA THR A 28 -2.78 3.95 -11.12
C THR A 28 -4.10 3.94 -10.35
N ASN A 29 -4.21 3.12 -9.29
CA ASN A 29 -5.44 3.02 -8.51
C ASN A 29 -5.40 3.96 -7.30
N MET A 30 -4.24 4.47 -6.90
CA MET A 30 -4.10 5.40 -5.79
C MET A 30 -4.77 6.74 -6.14
N ILE A 31 -5.60 7.23 -5.24
CA ILE A 31 -6.15 8.59 -5.30
C ILE A 31 -5.24 9.53 -4.52
N ASP A 32 -4.89 9.18 -3.29
CA ASP A 32 -4.03 9.99 -2.44
C ASP A 32 -3.20 9.12 -1.49
N THR A 33 -2.02 9.60 -1.12
CA THR A 33 -1.12 8.95 -0.16
C THR A 33 -0.18 9.97 0.48
N TYR A 34 -0.01 9.88 1.80
CA TYR A 34 0.94 10.67 2.56
C TYR A 34 1.19 10.04 3.94
N ASP A 35 2.38 10.29 4.48
CA ASP A 35 2.71 9.92 5.86
C ASP A 35 2.17 11.01 6.81
N ILE A 36 1.48 10.61 7.87
CA ILE A 36 0.85 11.49 8.86
C ILE A 36 1.86 11.89 9.94
N GLY A 37 2.64 10.93 10.43
CA GLY A 37 3.66 11.17 11.44
C GLY A 37 4.44 9.92 11.82
N ARG A 38 5.56 10.11 12.52
CA ARG A 38 6.45 9.03 12.95
C ARG A 38 6.17 8.61 14.40
N LEU A 39 6.33 7.33 14.69
CA LEU A 39 6.24 6.75 16.03
C LEU A 39 7.64 6.44 16.58
N THR A 40 8.48 5.85 15.73
CA THR A 40 9.89 5.54 16.02
C THR A 40 10.74 5.85 14.78
N VAL A 41 12.03 5.49 14.79
CA VAL A 41 12.91 5.58 13.61
C VAL A 41 12.49 4.67 12.46
N ASN A 42 11.69 3.63 12.76
CA ASN A 42 11.31 2.58 11.82
C ASN A 42 9.81 2.24 11.88
N ALA A 43 9.00 3.18 12.36
CA ALA A 43 7.55 3.05 12.40
C ALA A 43 6.87 4.41 12.20
N ASP A 44 5.84 4.45 11.37
CA ASP A 44 5.06 5.63 11.06
C ASP A 44 3.56 5.31 10.94
N VAL A 45 2.76 6.36 10.86
CA VAL A 45 1.34 6.31 10.52
C VAL A 45 1.17 7.00 9.18
N GLY A 46 0.47 6.35 8.25
CA GLY A 46 0.20 6.88 6.92
C GLY A 46 -1.27 6.79 6.52
N TYR A 47 -1.66 7.64 5.58
CA TYR A 47 -2.94 7.62 4.90
C TYR A 47 -2.76 7.11 3.46
N TYR A 48 -3.69 6.27 3.01
CA TYR A 48 -3.74 5.80 1.62
C TYR A 48 -5.19 5.65 1.18
N SER A 49 -5.52 6.13 -0.01
CA SER A 49 -6.83 5.90 -0.62
C SER A 49 -6.71 5.39 -2.04
N TRP A 50 -7.64 4.53 -2.44
CA TRP A 50 -7.69 3.97 -3.78
C TRP A 50 -9.07 4.07 -4.41
N ARG A 51 -9.05 4.09 -5.74
CA ARG A 51 -10.22 4.10 -6.60
C ARG A 51 -10.81 2.70 -6.71
N CYS A 52 -12.12 2.60 -6.50
CA CYS A 52 -12.89 1.40 -6.81
C CYS A 52 -13.65 1.58 -8.13
N PRO A 53 -13.97 0.49 -8.85
CA PRO A 53 -14.83 0.57 -10.03
C PRO A 53 -16.20 1.15 -9.67
N THR A 54 -16.70 2.06 -10.49
CA THR A 54 -18.07 2.57 -10.39
C THR A 54 -19.07 1.40 -10.45
N PRO A 55 -20.15 1.40 -9.64
CA PRO A 55 -20.59 2.45 -8.72
C PRO A 55 -20.17 2.21 -7.25
N LEU A 56 -19.12 1.44 -6.98
CA LEU A 56 -18.60 1.28 -5.62
C LEU A 56 -17.95 2.57 -5.12
N LYS A 57 -18.12 2.87 -3.82
CA LYS A 57 -17.39 3.98 -3.19
C LYS A 57 -15.89 3.70 -3.16
N ASN A 58 -15.07 4.74 -3.19
CA ASN A 58 -13.63 4.59 -3.03
C ASN A 58 -13.29 4.13 -1.60
N ARG A 59 -12.11 3.52 -1.40
CA ARG A 59 -11.67 3.08 -0.08
C ARG A 59 -10.50 3.92 0.43
N ASP A 60 -10.48 4.16 1.73
CA ASP A 60 -9.35 4.77 2.43
C ASP A 60 -8.87 3.91 3.60
N PHE A 61 -7.61 4.13 3.99
CA PHE A 61 -6.93 3.47 5.09
C PHE A 61 -6.15 4.49 5.89
N VAL A 62 -6.10 4.26 7.19
CA VAL A 62 -5.09 4.83 8.08
C VAL A 62 -4.33 3.66 8.67
N THR A 63 -3.05 3.53 8.37
CA THR A 63 -2.24 2.39 8.77
C THR A 63 -1.06 2.82 9.62
N MET A 64 -0.77 2.02 10.64
CA MET A 64 0.55 2.03 11.27
C MET A 64 1.42 1.05 10.48
N ARG A 65 2.57 1.52 10.00
CA ARG A 65 3.56 0.74 9.28
C ARG A 65 4.85 0.69 10.09
N SER A 66 5.52 -0.46 10.07
CA SER A 66 6.87 -0.61 10.61
C SER A 66 7.72 -1.45 9.67
N TRP A 67 9.02 -1.18 9.66
CA TRP A 67 9.99 -1.84 8.81
C TRP A 67 11.24 -2.26 9.57
N LEU A 68 11.88 -3.32 9.08
CA LEU A 68 13.05 -3.90 9.71
C LEU A 68 13.98 -4.51 8.64
N PRO A 69 15.21 -4.01 8.49
CA PRO A 69 16.26 -4.70 7.76
C PRO A 69 16.68 -5.99 8.50
N LEU A 70 16.85 -7.07 7.75
CA LEU A 70 17.17 -8.42 8.23
C LEU A 70 18.45 -8.92 7.53
N GLY A 71 19.57 -8.22 7.77
CA GLY A 71 20.81 -8.46 7.02
C GLY A 71 20.66 -7.97 5.58
N ASN A 72 20.63 -8.91 4.63
CA ASN A 72 20.42 -8.59 3.20
C ASN A 72 18.93 -8.60 2.79
N ASP A 73 18.05 -9.00 3.69
CA ASP A 73 16.61 -9.07 3.49
C ASP A 73 15.90 -7.88 4.16
N TYR A 74 14.63 -7.63 3.82
CA TYR A 74 13.83 -6.55 4.39
C TYR A 74 12.42 -7.02 4.72
N LEU A 75 11.89 -6.56 5.85
CA LEU A 75 10.50 -6.76 6.24
C LEU A 75 9.79 -5.42 6.39
N ILE A 76 8.61 -5.29 5.80
CA ILE A 76 7.70 -4.15 6.00
C ILE A 76 6.35 -4.73 6.36
N ILE A 77 5.76 -4.29 7.47
CA ILE A 77 4.42 -4.70 7.90
C ILE A 77 3.56 -3.49 8.20
N ASN A 78 2.25 -3.61 8.00
CA ASN A 78 1.29 -2.60 8.39
C ASN A 78 -0.05 -3.23 8.79
N TYR A 79 -0.78 -2.50 9.63
CA TYR A 79 -2.17 -2.79 9.99
C TYR A 79 -2.92 -1.47 10.22
N SER A 80 -4.24 -1.52 10.20
CA SER A 80 -5.07 -0.31 10.34
C SER A 80 -5.20 0.17 11.79
N VAL A 81 -5.10 1.48 11.95
CA VAL A 81 -5.27 2.19 13.23
C VAL A 81 -6.28 3.33 13.07
N LYS A 82 -6.91 3.72 14.18
CA LYS A 82 -7.68 4.96 14.28
C LYS A 82 -6.73 6.08 14.67
N HIS A 83 -6.73 7.15 13.88
CA HIS A 83 -6.06 8.39 14.22
C HIS A 83 -7.13 9.47 14.45
N PRO A 84 -7.14 10.19 15.58
CA PRO A 84 -8.21 11.15 15.93
C PRO A 84 -8.45 12.23 14.87
N GLN A 85 -7.39 12.70 14.21
CA GLN A 85 -7.45 13.73 13.17
C GLN A 85 -7.78 13.19 11.77
N HIS A 86 -7.91 11.86 11.60
CA HIS A 86 -8.26 11.21 10.33
C HIS A 86 -9.46 10.25 10.48
N PRO A 87 -10.63 10.76 10.91
CA PRO A 87 -11.85 9.96 10.99
C PRO A 87 -12.32 9.49 9.60
N PRO A 88 -13.25 8.51 9.51
CA PRO A 88 -13.87 8.11 8.24
C PRO A 88 -14.48 9.29 7.49
N LYS A 89 -14.29 9.33 6.17
CA LYS A 89 -14.80 10.38 5.29
C LYS A 89 -16.07 9.90 4.58
N LYS A 90 -17.07 10.77 4.41
CA LYS A 90 -18.38 10.43 3.81
C LYS A 90 -18.30 9.80 2.42
N ASP A 91 -17.33 10.24 1.61
CA ASP A 91 -17.15 9.81 0.22
C ASP A 91 -16.30 8.54 0.08
N TYR A 92 -15.80 8.01 1.21
CA TYR A 92 -14.96 6.81 1.25
C TYR A 92 -15.57 5.76 2.18
N VAL A 93 -15.33 4.50 1.85
CA VAL A 93 -15.49 3.40 2.79
C VAL A 93 -14.15 3.21 3.51
N ARG A 94 -14.12 3.37 4.83
CA ARG A 94 -12.94 3.06 5.64
C ARG A 94 -12.73 1.55 5.65
N ALA A 95 -11.75 1.09 4.89
CA ALA A 95 -11.38 -0.30 4.85
C ALA A 95 -10.35 -0.62 5.97
N VAL A 96 -10.19 -1.91 6.27
CA VAL A 96 -9.37 -2.37 7.39
C VAL A 96 -8.33 -3.38 6.89
N SER A 97 -7.07 -2.98 6.87
CA SER A 97 -5.93 -3.90 6.76
C SER A 97 -5.73 -4.56 8.12
N LEU A 98 -6.11 -5.82 8.26
CA LEU A 98 -5.84 -6.60 9.47
C LEU A 98 -4.33 -6.87 9.59
N LEU A 99 -3.73 -7.25 8.47
CA LEU A 99 -2.28 -7.36 8.32
C LEU A 99 -1.94 -7.30 6.83
N THR A 100 -1.01 -6.42 6.47
CA THR A 100 -0.35 -6.45 5.17
C THR A 100 1.15 -6.40 5.37
N GLY A 101 1.88 -7.24 4.67
CA GLY A 101 3.32 -7.36 4.81
C GLY A 101 4.05 -7.69 3.52
N TYR A 102 5.27 -7.20 3.44
CA TYR A 102 6.24 -7.46 2.39
C TYR A 102 7.50 -8.04 3.02
N LEU A 103 7.90 -9.23 2.59
CA LEU A 103 9.24 -9.76 2.86
C LEU A 103 10.01 -9.74 1.54
N ILE A 104 11.11 -9.00 1.50
CA ILE A 104 12.01 -8.92 0.36
C ILE A 104 13.25 -9.73 0.70
N GLN A 105 13.49 -10.81 -0.04
CA GLN A 105 14.68 -11.63 0.12
C GLN A 105 15.69 -11.33 -0.97
N SER A 106 16.95 -11.12 -0.60
CA SER A 106 18.03 -11.01 -1.57
C SER A 106 18.39 -12.38 -2.13
N ASN A 107 18.49 -12.46 -3.46
CA ASN A 107 18.98 -13.65 -4.16
C ASN A 107 20.41 -13.42 -4.70
N GLY A 108 21.13 -12.43 -4.17
CA GLY A 108 22.47 -12.02 -4.62
C GLY A 108 22.52 -10.57 -5.10
N ALA A 109 23.52 -10.24 -5.92
CA ALA A 109 23.84 -8.85 -6.24
C ALA A 109 22.84 -8.14 -7.17
N SER A 110 22.02 -8.88 -7.93
CA SER A 110 21.17 -8.32 -9.00
C SER A 110 19.72 -8.80 -8.98
N SER A 111 19.36 -9.68 -8.05
CA SER A 111 18.02 -10.28 -8.03
C SER A 111 17.47 -10.45 -6.62
N SER A 112 16.16 -10.55 -6.52
CA SER A 112 15.44 -10.63 -5.26
C SER A 112 14.13 -11.40 -5.40
N THR A 113 13.56 -11.80 -4.28
CA THR A 113 12.23 -12.41 -4.19
C THR A 113 11.33 -11.55 -3.33
N LEU A 114 10.20 -11.12 -3.87
CA LEU A 114 9.18 -10.39 -3.12
C LEU A 114 8.09 -11.36 -2.67
N TYR A 115 7.91 -11.48 -1.37
CA TYR A 115 6.75 -12.12 -0.74
C TYR A 115 5.77 -11.05 -0.32
N TYR A 116 4.50 -11.26 -0.67
CA TYR A 116 3.39 -10.39 -0.31
C TYR A 116 2.33 -11.18 0.44
N LEU A 117 1.99 -10.71 1.63
CA LEU A 117 0.92 -11.22 2.47
C LEU A 117 -0.05 -10.08 2.76
N THR A 118 -1.34 -10.32 2.57
CA THR A 118 -2.36 -9.30 2.84
C THR A 118 -3.65 -9.95 3.29
N GLN A 119 -4.22 -9.39 4.35
CA GLN A 119 -5.53 -9.72 4.89
C GLN A 119 -6.24 -8.39 5.11
N VAL A 120 -7.17 -8.06 4.20
CA VAL A 120 -7.89 -6.80 4.18
C VAL A 120 -9.37 -7.09 4.19
N ASP A 121 -10.09 -6.42 5.08
CA ASP A 121 -11.53 -6.27 5.00
C ASP A 121 -11.81 -4.96 4.22
N PRO A 122 -12.28 -5.04 2.96
CA PRO A 122 -12.58 -3.86 2.15
C PRO A 122 -13.79 -3.07 2.67
N ARG A 123 -14.51 -3.64 3.64
CA ARG A 123 -15.77 -3.16 4.22
C ARG A 123 -16.84 -2.88 3.16
N GLY A 124 -18.02 -2.54 3.66
CA GLY A 124 -19.25 -2.48 2.88
C GLY A 124 -19.78 -3.86 2.48
N SER A 125 -21.02 -3.94 2.03
CA SER A 125 -21.61 -5.18 1.51
C SER A 125 -21.29 -5.34 0.03
N LEU A 126 -20.07 -5.78 -0.27
CA LEU A 126 -19.64 -5.99 -1.64
C LEU A 126 -20.49 -7.07 -2.35
N PRO A 127 -20.93 -6.84 -3.60
CA PRO A 127 -21.56 -7.86 -4.41
C PRO A 127 -20.67 -9.10 -4.61
N LYS A 128 -21.28 -10.28 -4.73
CA LYS A 128 -20.55 -11.56 -4.91
C LYS A 128 -19.58 -11.55 -6.11
N TRP A 129 -19.95 -10.87 -7.20
CA TRP A 129 -19.08 -10.74 -8.38
C TRP A 129 -17.79 -9.97 -8.08
N VAL A 130 -17.86 -8.95 -7.21
CA VAL A 130 -16.71 -8.14 -6.77
C VAL A 130 -15.78 -9.00 -5.91
N VAL A 131 -16.33 -9.71 -4.93
CA VAL A 131 -15.57 -10.57 -4.01
C VAL A 131 -14.76 -11.62 -4.78
N ASN A 132 -15.38 -12.25 -5.78
CA ASN A 132 -14.75 -13.26 -6.62
C ASN A 132 -13.64 -12.69 -7.53
N ARG A 133 -13.80 -11.45 -8.02
CA ARG A 133 -12.82 -10.79 -8.92
C ARG A 133 -11.64 -10.16 -8.16
N VAL A 134 -11.88 -9.60 -6.99
CA VAL A 134 -10.85 -8.92 -6.17
C VAL A 134 -9.85 -9.93 -5.59
N SER A 135 -10.35 -11.01 -4.99
CA SER A 135 -9.53 -12.02 -4.31
C SER A 135 -8.55 -12.73 -5.24
N GLN A 136 -8.92 -12.96 -6.50
CA GLN A 136 -8.10 -13.72 -7.46
C GLN A 136 -7.04 -12.87 -8.19
N PHE A 137 -7.31 -11.59 -8.45
CA PHE A 137 -6.49 -10.81 -9.37
C PHE A 137 -5.75 -9.62 -8.77
N VAL A 138 -6.20 -9.07 -7.64
CA VAL A 138 -5.63 -7.81 -7.12
C VAL A 138 -4.19 -8.02 -6.66
N ALA A 139 -3.94 -9.03 -5.84
CA ALA A 139 -2.65 -9.23 -5.24
C ALA A 139 -1.56 -9.68 -6.26
N PRO A 140 -1.83 -10.58 -7.24
CA PRO A 140 -0.88 -10.86 -8.31
C PRO A 140 -0.60 -9.64 -9.21
N LYS A 141 -1.63 -8.86 -9.57
CA LYS A 141 -1.46 -7.63 -10.36
C LYS A 141 -0.63 -6.59 -9.59
N ALA A 142 -0.86 -6.43 -8.29
CA ALA A 142 -0.09 -5.53 -7.44
C ALA A 142 1.40 -5.89 -7.44
N MET A 143 1.75 -7.17 -7.24
CA MET A 143 3.16 -7.61 -7.29
C MET A 143 3.81 -7.34 -8.65
N ARG A 144 3.10 -7.58 -9.76
CA ARG A 144 3.62 -7.28 -11.11
C ARG A 144 3.84 -5.77 -11.31
N LYS A 145 2.93 -4.93 -10.82
CA LYS A 145 3.09 -3.46 -10.87
C LYS A 145 4.30 -3.01 -10.05
N ILE A 146 4.48 -3.53 -8.83
CA ILE A 146 5.66 -3.24 -7.99
C ILE A 146 6.94 -3.64 -8.73
N TYR A 147 6.98 -4.81 -9.34
CA TYR A 147 8.14 -5.25 -10.11
C TYR A 147 8.41 -4.32 -11.31
N LYS A 148 7.41 -4.03 -12.15
CA LYS A 148 7.53 -3.10 -13.28
C LYS A 148 7.98 -1.69 -12.83
N ALA A 149 7.49 -1.21 -11.68
CA ALA A 149 7.89 0.06 -11.11
C ALA A 149 9.35 0.03 -10.65
N SER A 150 9.80 -1.07 -10.07
CA SER A 150 11.16 -1.23 -9.58
C SER A 150 12.21 -1.18 -10.69
N LEU A 151 11.89 -1.69 -11.88
CA LEU A 151 12.75 -1.56 -13.06
C LEU A 151 13.00 -0.10 -13.46
N LYS A 152 12.00 0.77 -13.25
CA LYS A 152 12.05 2.19 -13.63
C LYS A 152 12.51 3.10 -12.49
N TYR A 153 12.65 2.58 -11.28
CA TYR A 153 12.91 3.39 -10.09
C TYR A 153 14.28 4.07 -10.08
N PRO A 154 15.41 3.39 -10.39
CA PRO A 154 16.73 4.02 -10.32
C PRO A 154 16.84 5.27 -11.20
N ASP A 155 16.30 5.22 -12.42
CA ASP A 155 16.31 6.35 -13.35
C ASP A 155 15.38 7.47 -12.92
N TRP A 156 14.22 7.13 -12.34
CA TRP A 156 13.32 8.12 -11.78
C TRP A 156 13.96 8.81 -10.57
N LYS A 157 14.47 8.04 -9.61
CA LYS A 157 15.01 8.55 -8.34
C LYS A 157 16.21 9.47 -8.54
N ARG A 158 17.06 9.18 -9.55
CA ARG A 158 18.18 10.06 -9.96
C ARG A 158 17.74 11.50 -10.25
N LYS A 159 16.51 11.68 -10.71
CA LYS A 159 15.94 12.99 -11.09
C LYS A 159 15.07 13.62 -10.00
N HIS A 160 14.83 12.93 -8.88
CA HIS A 160 13.86 13.33 -7.85
C HIS A 160 14.45 13.15 -6.45
N ASN A 161 15.34 14.08 -6.06
CA ASN A 161 16.02 14.07 -4.76
C ASN A 161 16.68 12.71 -4.45
N PRO A 162 17.72 12.32 -5.22
CA PRO A 162 18.29 10.97 -5.17
C PRO A 162 18.82 10.55 -3.79
N THR A 163 19.25 11.51 -2.99
CA THR A 163 19.79 11.29 -1.64
C THR A 163 18.71 11.24 -0.55
N LEU A 164 17.48 11.67 -0.86
CA LEU A 164 16.38 11.70 0.10
C LEU A 164 15.72 10.32 0.19
N LYS A 165 16.11 9.55 1.20
CA LYS A 165 15.59 8.22 1.55
C LYS A 165 15.41 8.13 3.08
N PRO A 166 14.41 8.81 3.67
CA PRO A 166 14.22 8.85 5.12
C PRO A 166 13.94 7.48 5.77
N TRP A 167 13.54 6.48 4.99
CA TRP A 167 13.41 5.08 5.44
C TRP A 167 14.75 4.35 5.61
N MET A 168 15.82 4.83 4.98
CA MET A 168 17.21 4.36 5.15
C MET A 168 18.02 5.26 6.09
N PHE A 169 17.73 6.56 6.06
CA PHE A 169 18.45 7.62 6.78
C PHE A 169 17.45 8.39 7.65
N PRO A 170 17.10 7.88 8.85
CA PRO A 170 16.03 8.44 9.69
C PRO A 170 16.22 9.90 10.07
N GLU A 171 17.46 10.41 10.09
CA GLU A 171 17.79 11.81 10.32
C GLU A 171 17.22 12.77 9.25
N GLN A 172 16.88 12.25 8.07
CA GLN A 172 16.22 13.00 7.00
C GLN A 172 14.71 13.15 7.23
N ASN A 173 14.14 12.43 8.21
CA ASN A 173 12.70 12.40 8.44
C ASN A 173 12.24 13.65 9.21
N THR A 174 11.42 14.48 8.55
CA THR A 174 10.88 15.73 9.10
C THR A 174 9.44 15.59 9.63
N LEU A 175 8.89 14.37 9.65
CA LEU A 175 7.53 14.12 10.12
C LEU A 175 7.37 14.44 11.61
N PRO A 176 6.19 14.93 12.03
CA PRO A 176 5.88 15.12 13.44
C PRO A 176 5.88 13.77 14.17
N CYS A 177 6.24 13.80 15.45
CA CYS A 177 6.18 12.62 16.31
C CYS A 177 4.74 12.42 16.81
N ILE A 178 4.22 11.21 16.71
CA ILE A 178 2.89 10.82 17.21
C ILE A 178 3.08 9.93 18.44
N SER A 179 2.28 10.15 19.48
CA SER A 179 2.25 9.22 20.61
C SER A 179 1.43 7.98 20.26
N VAL A 180 1.98 6.79 20.53
CA VAL A 180 1.25 5.51 20.35
C VAL A 180 -0.06 5.50 21.13
N SER A 181 -0.14 6.21 22.27
CA SER A 181 -1.35 6.30 23.10
C SER A 181 -2.52 7.03 22.43
N GLU A 182 -2.25 7.83 21.39
CA GLU A 182 -3.29 8.52 20.61
C GLU A 182 -3.94 7.60 19.56
N LEU A 183 -3.32 6.43 19.32
CA LEU A 183 -3.77 5.47 18.32
C LEU A 183 -4.53 4.34 19.00
N THR A 184 -5.56 3.85 18.32
CA THR A 184 -6.23 2.61 18.70
C THR A 184 -6.32 1.67 17.52
N VAL A 185 -6.35 0.36 17.76
CA VAL A 185 -6.48 -0.63 16.69
C VAL A 185 -7.81 -0.43 15.97
N GLN A 186 -7.77 -0.33 14.65
CA GLN A 186 -8.98 -0.27 13.83
C GLN A 186 -9.51 -1.69 13.64
N ARG A 187 -10.59 -2.03 14.35
CA ARG A 187 -11.32 -3.29 14.15
C ARG A 187 -12.46 -3.09 13.16
N ALA A 188 -12.72 -4.10 12.33
CA ALA A 188 -13.76 -4.05 11.31
C ALA A 188 -15.17 -3.91 11.90
N ASP A 189 -15.47 -4.64 12.97
CA ASP A 189 -16.74 -4.60 13.73
C ASP A 189 -17.06 -3.23 14.34
N SER A 190 -16.06 -2.38 14.58
CA SER A 190 -16.21 -1.07 15.18
C SER A 190 -16.53 0.06 14.19
N LEU A 191 -16.73 -0.24 12.90
CA LEU A 191 -17.08 0.72 11.85
C LEU A 191 -18.51 0.50 11.36
N GLU A 192 -19.20 1.59 11.02
CA GLU A 192 -20.50 1.54 10.36
C GLU A 192 -20.45 0.68 9.08
N ASN A 193 -21.48 -0.14 8.88
CA ASN A 193 -21.65 -0.90 7.65
C ASN A 193 -22.30 -0.02 6.58
N ILE A 194 -21.63 0.10 5.43
CA ILE A 194 -22.18 0.79 4.26
C ILE A 194 -22.76 -0.27 3.32
N ASP A 195 -24.05 -0.20 3.02
CA ASP A 195 -24.70 -1.19 2.15
C ASP A 195 -24.45 -0.86 0.66
N GLU A 196 -23.63 -1.66 -0.01
CA GLU A 196 -23.33 -1.62 -1.44
C GLU A 196 -23.85 -2.88 -2.18
N SER A 197 -24.70 -3.69 -1.55
CA SER A 197 -25.11 -4.99 -2.09
C SER A 197 -26.01 -4.89 -3.33
N ALA A 198 -26.73 -3.78 -3.47
CA ALA A 198 -27.62 -3.47 -4.59
C ALA A 198 -26.87 -2.99 -5.84
N VAL A 199 -25.54 -2.87 -5.79
CA VAL A 199 -24.71 -2.43 -6.91
C VAL A 199 -24.63 -3.52 -8.00
N SER A 200 -25.26 -3.26 -9.15
CA SER A 200 -25.11 -4.08 -10.36
C SER A 200 -23.81 -3.76 -11.11
N GLU A 201 -23.23 -4.76 -11.79
CA GLU A 201 -22.12 -4.56 -12.72
C GLU A 201 -22.61 -3.73 -13.91
N GLU A 202 -22.34 -2.41 -13.90
CA GLU A 202 -22.51 -1.60 -15.10
C GLU A 202 -21.41 -2.00 -16.10
N LYS A 203 -21.78 -2.21 -17.37
CA LYS A 203 -20.81 -2.38 -18.47
C LYS A 203 -20.10 -1.06 -18.72
N THR A 204 -19.17 -0.67 -17.84
CA THR A 204 -18.21 0.37 -18.18
C THR A 204 -17.30 -0.17 -19.27
N ASN A 205 -17.51 0.30 -20.51
CA ASN A 205 -16.52 0.27 -21.58
C ASN A 205 -15.29 1.05 -21.12
N HIS A 206 -14.37 0.38 -20.42
CA HIS A 206 -13.02 0.83 -20.27
C HIS A 206 -12.11 -0.19 -20.91
N SER A 207 -11.76 0.12 -22.16
CA SER A 207 -10.50 -0.18 -22.83
C SER A 207 -9.58 -1.11 -22.03
N GLU A 208 -9.77 -2.40 -22.25
CA GLU A 208 -8.65 -3.35 -22.27
C GLU A 208 -7.73 -2.92 -23.41
N ASP A 209 -6.95 -1.85 -23.24
CA ASP A 209 -5.89 -1.46 -24.16
C ASP A 209 -4.93 -0.54 -23.41
N GLU A 210 -3.92 -1.16 -22.80
CA GLU A 210 -2.53 -0.71 -22.79
C GLU A 210 -1.68 -1.83 -22.14
N GLU A 211 -1.62 -2.97 -22.83
CA GLU A 211 -0.46 -3.87 -22.77
C GLU A 211 0.07 -4.06 -24.21
N ALA A 212 0.90 -3.09 -24.62
CA ALA A 212 2.04 -3.29 -25.50
C ALA A 212 3.29 -2.77 -24.76
#